data_AF-A0A928XEC6-F1
#
_entry.id   AF-A0A928XEC6-F1
#
_cell.length_a   1.000
_cell.length_b   1.000
_cell.length_c   1.000
_cell.angle_alpha   90.00
_cell.angle_beta   90.00
_cell.angle_gamma   90.00
#
_symmetry.space_group_name_H-M   'P 1'
#
loop_
_entity.id
_entity.type
_entity.pdbx_description
1 polymer ?
#
loop_
_entity_poly.entity_id
_entity_poly.type
_entity_poly.pdbx_seq_one_letter_code
_entity_poly.pdbx_strand_id
1 'polypeptide(L)'
;MSTSNNQTPTYNLKAVVQETGLKPDTLRAWERRYGLPQPQRTDGGHRLYSQHDIDMLKWLAARQEEGLSISRAVDLWHSLQQEGQDPLQATSHAAPGPLNIQPVLPVGNAVTELRRAWISACLAFDERTAENILAQASALFPLETVCFELLQKGLTEIGEGWYSGTVTVQQEHFASALAMRRLDALVAATPPPTRPGRILVGCPAEEEHTFSPLLITLLLRRRGWDVVYLGADVPTTRLEFTIATARPQLVILPAQQLHTAANLLEIAHLLDKEQVPLAYGGAVFNHIPALRARIPGHFMSERLDTTPQVVEQFLMSPRLGWPPPPVTPLSETYQQALAHFRENQALIEAHIWQLMKDEDIPHSRLANANLKFARNIIAALRLGDIEFMGTDIAWIEGLFINHQMPTEQLQRYLHAYSQAVQAQLDERGKIVRDWLARLTLAETRSQ
;
A
#
# COMPACT_ATOMS: atom_id res chain seq x y z
N MET A 1 41.20 14.13 46.70
CA MET A 1 42.30 14.60 45.83
C MET A 1 42.10 13.87 44.50
N SER A 2 41.66 14.44 43.37
CA SER A 2 41.73 15.81 42.86
C SER A 2 40.60 16.01 41.83
N THR A 3 39.64 16.91 42.07
CA THR A 3 38.51 17.17 41.13
C THR A 3 38.33 18.67 40.92
N SER A 4 39.39 19.38 40.56
CA SER A 4 39.32 20.84 40.37
C SER A 4 40.20 21.36 39.22
N ASN A 5 40.39 20.60 38.13
CA ASN A 5 41.24 21.07 37.02
C ASN A 5 40.74 20.79 35.58
N ASN A 6 39.53 20.26 35.38
CA ASN A 6 39.03 19.93 34.03
C ASN A 6 38.50 21.14 33.23
N GLN A 7 38.28 22.27 33.88
CA GLN A 7 37.77 23.51 33.25
C GLN A 7 38.89 24.54 32.97
N THR A 8 40.13 24.28 33.38
CA THR A 8 41.26 25.20 33.16
C THR A 8 41.69 25.16 31.68
N PRO A 9 41.58 26.26 30.93
CA PRO A 9 41.85 26.27 29.49
C PRO A 9 43.36 26.28 29.22
N THR A 10 43.89 25.11 28.89
CA THR A 10 45.34 24.86 28.75
C THR A 10 45.71 24.40 27.35
N TYR A 11 44.74 23.88 26.57
CA TYR A 11 44.99 23.25 25.28
C TYR A 11 44.83 24.25 24.12
N ASN A 12 45.80 24.25 23.20
CA ASN A 12 45.69 25.03 21.97
C ASN A 12 44.89 24.28 20.90
N LEU A 13 44.46 25.00 19.85
CA LEU A 13 43.67 24.43 18.75
C LEU A 13 44.32 23.19 18.10
N LYS A 14 45.66 23.13 18.02
CA LYS A 14 46.37 21.98 17.43
C LYS A 14 46.20 20.73 18.28
N ALA A 15 46.28 20.85 19.60
CA ALA A 15 46.04 19.75 20.53
C ALA A 15 44.59 19.25 20.46
N VAL A 16 43.61 20.16 20.39
CA VAL A 16 42.18 19.80 20.28
C VAL A 16 41.88 19.04 18.98
N VAL A 17 42.44 19.45 17.85
CA VAL A 17 42.28 18.74 16.57
C VAL A 17 42.86 17.33 16.63
N GLN A 18 44.01 17.16 17.27
CA GLN A 18 44.65 15.86 17.43
C GLN A 18 43.83 14.93 18.33
N GLU A 19 43.23 15.47 19.39
CA GLU A 19 42.43 14.70 20.35
C GLU A 19 41.03 14.35 19.84
N THR A 20 40.39 15.25 19.10
CA THR A 20 38.99 15.09 18.67
C THR A 20 38.85 14.55 17.25
N GLY A 21 39.91 14.62 16.44
CA GLY A 21 39.87 14.31 15.01
C GLY A 21 39.07 15.32 14.16
N LEU A 22 38.51 16.38 14.77
CA LEU A 22 37.70 17.38 14.09
C LEU A 22 38.58 18.43 13.40
N LYS A 23 38.23 18.79 12.17
CA LYS A 23 38.96 19.83 11.40
C LYS A 23 38.80 21.22 12.06
N PRO A 24 39.82 22.10 12.00
CA PRO A 24 39.75 23.46 12.55
C PRO A 24 38.54 24.27 12.09
N ASP A 25 38.12 24.13 10.82
CA ASP A 25 36.97 24.85 10.29
C ASP A 25 35.64 24.32 10.84
N THR A 26 35.54 23.03 11.16
CA THR A 26 34.39 22.42 11.81
C THR A 26 34.21 22.97 13.22
N LEU A 27 35.30 23.04 14.00
CA LEU A 27 35.30 23.60 15.36
C LEU A 27 34.85 25.07 15.37
N ARG A 28 35.38 25.88 14.43
CA ARG A 28 34.98 27.29 14.28
C ARG A 28 33.53 27.44 13.82
N ALA A 29 33.06 26.55 12.95
CA ALA A 29 31.68 26.55 12.49
C ALA A 29 30.71 26.21 13.63
N TRP A 30 31.07 25.26 14.50
CA TRP A 30 30.26 24.88 15.67
C TRP A 30 30.23 25.99 16.72
N GLU A 31 31.38 26.57 17.06
CA GLU A 31 31.45 27.74 17.95
C GLU A 31 30.56 28.88 17.45
N ARG A 32 30.61 29.21 16.16
CA ARG A 32 29.84 30.32 15.57
C ARG A 32 28.34 30.03 15.47
N ARG A 33 27.95 28.80 15.12
CA ARG A 33 26.54 28.46 14.83
C ARG A 33 25.77 28.03 16.07
N TYR A 34 26.44 27.37 16.99
CA TYR A 34 25.83 26.68 18.12
C TYR A 34 26.36 27.19 19.47
N GLY A 35 27.36 28.07 19.47
CA GLY A 35 27.93 28.60 20.71
C GLY A 35 28.71 27.58 21.52
N LEU A 36 29.11 26.45 20.93
CA LEU A 36 29.84 25.35 21.58
C LEU A 36 31.05 24.91 20.74
N PRO A 37 32.22 24.66 21.35
CA PRO A 37 32.58 25.01 22.72
C PRO A 37 32.75 26.53 22.88
N GLN A 38 32.93 27.02 24.12
CA GLN A 38 33.21 28.43 24.43
C GLN A 38 34.66 28.63 24.90
N PRO A 39 35.66 28.54 24.00
CA PRO A 39 37.06 28.65 24.39
C PRO A 39 37.40 30.04 24.92
N GLN A 40 38.27 30.09 25.94
CA GLN A 40 38.84 31.35 26.41
C GLN A 40 39.87 31.87 25.41
N ARG A 41 40.10 33.18 25.40
CA ARG A 41 41.13 33.81 24.56
C ARG A 41 42.30 34.27 25.41
N THR A 42 43.52 34.06 24.92
CA THR A 42 44.72 34.69 25.50
C THR A 42 44.71 36.19 25.23
N ASP A 43 45.57 36.94 25.93
CA ASP A 43 45.82 38.36 25.66
C ASP A 43 46.26 38.61 24.20
N GLY A 44 46.84 37.60 23.53
CA GLY A 44 47.19 37.61 22.12
C GLY A 44 46.06 37.20 21.16
N GLY A 45 44.84 36.99 21.66
CA GLY A 45 43.65 36.66 20.86
C GLY A 45 43.54 35.20 20.38
N HIS A 46 44.40 34.30 20.86
CA HIS A 46 44.35 32.88 20.49
C HIS A 46 43.41 32.08 21.40
N ARG A 47 42.69 31.10 20.83
CA ARG A 47 41.75 30.22 21.56
C ARG A 47 42.49 29.18 22.40
N LEU A 48 42.14 29.10 23.67
CA LEU A 48 42.52 28.06 24.61
C LEU A 48 41.28 27.27 25.05
N TYR A 49 41.40 25.96 25.02
CA TYR A 49 40.35 25.00 25.33
C TYR A 49 40.68 24.28 26.63
N SER A 50 39.66 23.98 27.41
CA SER A 50 39.74 23.15 28.61
C SER A 50 39.63 21.67 28.26
N GLN A 51 39.93 20.78 29.21
CA GLN A 51 39.68 19.35 29.04
C GLN A 51 38.18 19.07 28.84
N HIS A 52 37.31 19.81 29.55
CA HIS A 52 35.86 19.74 29.39
C HIS A 52 35.41 20.07 27.97
N ASP A 53 36.02 21.08 27.32
CA ASP A 53 35.71 21.41 25.93
C ASP A 53 36.11 20.29 24.96
N ILE A 54 37.24 19.62 25.22
CA ILE A 54 37.69 18.47 24.42
C ILE A 54 36.72 17.29 24.59
N ASP A 55 36.32 17.00 25.82
CA ASP A 55 35.41 15.90 26.12
C ASP A 55 34.00 16.18 25.55
N MET A 56 33.53 17.42 25.61
CA MET A 56 32.30 17.89 24.95
C MET A 56 32.37 17.70 23.44
N LEU A 57 33.49 18.09 22.81
CA LEU A 57 33.68 17.91 21.37
C LEU A 57 33.71 16.43 20.96
N LYS A 58 34.37 15.57 21.75
CA LYS A 58 34.36 14.11 21.55
C LYS A 58 32.95 13.54 21.68
N TRP A 59 32.19 14.00 22.68
CA TRP A 59 30.80 13.59 22.89
C TRP A 59 29.91 13.98 21.70
N LEU A 60 30.03 15.22 21.21
CA LEU A 60 29.27 15.70 20.04
C LEU A 60 29.65 14.95 18.76
N ALA A 61 30.95 14.66 18.56
CA ALA A 61 31.42 13.90 17.41
C ALA A 61 30.87 12.45 17.42
N ALA A 62 30.87 11.79 18.59
CA ALA A 62 30.34 10.44 18.73
C ALA A 62 28.84 10.36 18.40
N ARG A 63 28.04 11.34 18.84
CA ARG A 63 26.61 11.43 18.46
C ARG A 63 26.41 11.61 16.96
N GLN A 64 27.31 12.33 16.30
CA GLN A 64 27.26 12.52 14.85
C GLN A 64 27.60 11.23 14.09
N GLU A 65 28.55 10.44 14.59
CA GLU A 65 28.88 9.11 14.04
C GLU A 65 27.72 8.11 14.21
N GLU A 66 26.94 8.24 15.29
CA GLU A 66 25.69 7.50 15.51
C GLU A 66 24.51 7.98 14.64
N GLY A 67 24.73 8.96 13.75
CA GLY A 67 23.76 9.43 12.77
C GLY A 67 22.92 10.63 13.20
N LEU A 68 23.19 11.25 14.35
CA LEU A 68 22.54 12.51 14.72
C LEU A 68 23.12 13.67 13.93
N SER A 69 22.27 14.58 13.44
CA SER A 69 22.73 15.87 12.95
C SER A 69 23.35 16.68 14.09
N ILE A 70 24.41 17.45 13.83
CA ILE A 70 25.09 18.27 14.86
C ILE A 70 24.12 19.20 15.63
N SER A 71 23.10 19.76 14.97
CA SER A 71 22.09 20.60 15.64
C SER A 71 21.37 19.83 16.74
N ARG A 72 20.90 18.61 16.44
CA ARG A 72 20.22 17.74 17.42
C ARG A 72 21.16 17.26 18.53
N ALA A 73 22.44 17.02 18.22
CA ALA A 73 23.43 16.66 19.24
C ALA A 73 23.67 17.83 20.21
N VAL A 74 23.69 19.07 19.71
CA VAL A 74 23.76 20.29 20.53
C VAL A 74 22.49 20.49 21.35
N ASP A 75 21.31 20.30 20.77
CA ASP A 75 20.04 20.40 21.49
C ASP A 75 19.98 19.40 22.66
N LEU A 76 20.47 18.17 22.43
CA LEU A 76 20.58 17.13 23.45
C LEU A 76 21.58 17.52 24.55
N TRP A 77 22.73 18.07 24.18
CA TRP A 77 23.73 18.58 25.14
C TRP A 77 23.12 19.64 26.07
N HIS A 78 22.38 20.61 25.51
CA HIS A 78 21.73 21.65 26.30
C HIS A 78 20.57 21.12 27.15
N SER A 79 19.77 20.18 26.65
CA SER A 79 18.70 19.54 27.44
C SER A 79 19.27 18.87 28.69
N LEU A 80 20.33 18.09 28.54
CA LEU A 80 20.98 17.39 29.66
C LEU A 80 21.53 18.39 30.70
N GLN A 81 22.15 19.49 30.24
CA GLN A 81 22.63 20.55 31.15
C GLN A 81 21.47 21.26 31.90
N GLN A 82 20.34 21.51 31.23
CA GLN A 82 19.16 22.12 31.86
C GLN A 82 18.51 21.21 32.90
N GLU A 83 18.58 19.89 32.70
CA GLU A 83 18.15 18.87 33.64
C GLU A 83 19.14 18.65 34.80
N GLY A 84 20.24 19.41 34.85
CA GLY A 84 21.27 19.31 35.89
C GLY A 84 22.17 18.08 35.78
N GLN A 85 22.11 17.37 34.65
CA GLN A 85 22.95 16.21 34.37
C GLN A 85 24.20 16.65 33.60
N ASP A 86 25.38 16.20 34.03
CA ASP A 86 26.60 16.38 33.24
C ASP A 86 26.57 15.37 32.07
N PRO A 87 26.50 15.82 30.80
CA PRO A 87 26.41 14.93 29.64
C PRO A 87 27.62 13.98 29.54
N LEU A 88 28.75 14.35 30.15
CA LEU A 88 29.98 13.57 30.20
C LEU A 88 29.99 12.52 31.32
N GLN A 89 29.06 12.60 32.28
CA GLN A 89 28.89 11.62 33.37
C GLN A 89 27.69 10.69 33.14
N ALA A 90 26.72 11.11 32.33
CA ALA A 90 25.53 10.33 31.98
C ALA A 90 25.84 9.02 31.22
N THR A 91 27.04 8.86 30.66
CA THR A 91 27.47 7.60 30.01
C THR A 91 27.88 6.50 30.99
N SER A 92 27.98 6.79 32.30
CA SER A 92 28.73 5.92 33.20
C SER A 92 27.92 5.16 34.24
N HIS A 93 26.75 5.59 34.74
CA HIS A 93 26.12 4.90 35.88
C HIS A 93 24.58 4.83 35.79
N ALA A 94 24.09 3.61 36.06
CA ALA A 94 22.83 3.25 36.70
C ALA A 94 21.60 2.90 35.82
N ALA A 95 21.08 1.71 36.17
CA ALA A 95 19.92 1.01 35.64
C ALA A 95 18.59 1.80 35.75
N PRO A 96 17.57 1.46 34.96
CA PRO A 96 16.35 2.27 34.83
C PRO A 96 15.42 2.11 36.04
N GLY A 97 15.21 3.20 36.78
CA GLY A 97 14.01 3.45 37.58
C GLY A 97 13.11 4.48 36.86
N PRO A 98 11.78 4.44 37.03
CA PRO A 98 10.86 4.91 35.99
C PRO A 98 10.72 6.43 36.00
N LEU A 99 11.28 7.07 34.97
CA LEU A 99 10.83 8.37 34.49
C LEU A 99 10.14 8.17 33.15
N ASN A 100 8.89 8.63 33.11
CA ASN A 100 7.96 8.51 32.00
C ASN A 100 8.39 9.41 30.84
N ILE A 101 9.41 8.99 30.09
CA ILE A 101 9.77 9.56 28.80
C ILE A 101 9.00 8.75 27.75
N GLN A 102 7.99 9.36 27.15
CA GLN A 102 7.37 8.77 25.96
C GLN A 102 8.48 8.57 24.91
N PRO A 103 8.64 7.36 24.34
CA PRO A 103 9.78 7.08 23.48
C PRO A 103 9.77 8.01 22.27
N VAL A 104 10.91 8.62 21.93
CA VAL A 104 11.16 9.05 20.54
C VAL A 104 11.15 7.77 19.72
N LEU A 105 10.02 7.58 19.06
CA LEU A 105 9.69 6.40 18.29
C LEU A 105 10.82 6.14 17.28
N PRO A 106 11.37 4.91 17.19
CA PRO A 106 12.25 4.55 16.08
C PRO A 106 11.61 4.96 14.75
N VAL A 107 12.40 5.32 13.73
CA VAL A 107 11.90 5.92 12.47
C VAL A 107 10.70 5.15 11.86
N GLY A 108 10.63 3.82 12.03
CA GLY A 108 9.47 3.00 11.65
C GLY A 108 8.21 3.18 12.53
N ASN A 109 8.38 3.45 13.82
CA ASN A 109 7.28 3.80 14.71
C ASN A 109 6.75 5.22 14.44
N ALA A 110 7.58 6.18 14.01
CA ALA A 110 7.14 7.55 13.74
C ALA A 110 6.15 7.64 12.56
N VAL A 111 6.45 6.98 11.43
CA VAL A 111 5.49 6.93 10.30
C VAL A 111 4.23 6.13 10.66
N THR A 112 4.36 5.10 11.50
CA THR A 112 3.23 4.31 12.00
C THR A 112 2.29 5.14 12.87
N GLU A 113 2.82 6.01 13.75
CA GLU A 113 1.98 6.93 14.51
C GLU A 113 1.31 7.99 13.63
N LEU A 114 2.02 8.54 12.64
CA LEU A 114 1.39 9.45 11.67
C LEU A 114 0.29 8.74 10.88
N ARG A 115 0.48 7.48 10.49
CA ARG A 115 -0.58 6.67 9.87
C ARG A 115 -1.77 6.51 10.80
N ARG A 116 -1.57 6.12 12.06
CA ARG A 116 -2.67 5.97 13.03
C ARG A 116 -3.42 7.28 13.25
N ALA A 117 -2.70 8.39 13.36
CA ALA A 117 -3.29 9.72 13.48
C ALA A 117 -4.07 10.12 12.21
N TRP A 118 -3.53 9.81 11.03
CA TRP A 118 -4.18 10.09 9.75
C TRP A 118 -5.48 9.29 9.60
N ILE A 119 -5.46 7.99 9.92
CA ILE A 119 -6.66 7.15 9.96
C ILE A 119 -7.68 7.74 10.92
N SER A 120 -7.29 8.06 12.15
CA SER A 120 -8.20 8.63 13.15
C SER A 120 -8.83 9.94 12.68
N ALA A 121 -8.07 10.82 12.03
CA ALA A 121 -8.59 12.06 11.46
C ALA A 121 -9.56 11.79 10.31
N CYS A 122 -9.26 10.81 9.44
CA CYS A 122 -10.15 10.40 8.36
C CYS A 122 -11.48 9.84 8.87
N LEU A 123 -11.43 8.95 9.87
CA LEU A 123 -12.63 8.38 10.49
C LEU A 123 -13.48 9.45 11.21
N ALA A 124 -12.88 10.55 11.63
CA ALA A 124 -13.57 11.70 12.23
C ALA A 124 -14.01 12.77 11.21
N PHE A 125 -13.80 12.56 9.90
CA PHE A 125 -14.00 13.56 8.84
C PHE A 125 -13.23 14.89 9.08
N ASP A 126 -12.13 14.87 9.83
CA ASP A 126 -11.28 16.04 10.08
C ASP A 126 -10.23 16.17 8.96
N GLU A 127 -10.69 16.67 7.81
CA GLU A 127 -9.87 16.88 6.62
C GLU A 127 -8.62 17.73 6.90
N ARG A 128 -8.79 18.78 7.71
CA ARG A 128 -7.71 19.72 8.03
C ARG A 128 -6.60 19.01 8.79
N THR A 129 -6.94 18.22 9.81
CA THR A 129 -5.95 17.46 10.58
C THR A 129 -5.31 16.39 9.71
N ALA A 130 -6.08 15.68 8.88
CA ALA A 130 -5.55 14.67 7.98
C ALA A 130 -4.55 15.27 6.96
N GLU A 131 -4.84 16.41 6.34
CA GLU A 131 -3.93 17.12 5.44
C GLU A 131 -2.67 17.63 6.15
N ASN A 132 -2.80 18.16 7.37
CA ASN A 132 -1.64 18.58 8.17
C ASN A 132 -0.72 17.41 8.48
N ILE A 133 -1.27 16.24 8.80
CA ILE A 133 -0.49 15.01 9.02
C ILE A 133 0.22 14.59 7.73
N LEU A 134 -0.45 14.65 6.57
CA LEU A 134 0.19 14.36 5.28
C LEU A 134 1.30 15.36 4.95
N ALA A 135 1.11 16.65 5.23
CA ALA A 135 2.13 17.68 5.06
C ALA A 135 3.34 17.44 5.97
N GLN A 136 3.10 17.11 7.24
CA GLN A 136 4.14 16.74 8.21
C GLN A 136 4.90 15.49 7.75
N ALA A 137 4.19 14.44 7.34
CA ALA A 137 4.80 13.22 6.83
C ALA A 137 5.66 13.49 5.58
N SER A 138 5.16 14.32 4.65
CA SER A 138 5.90 14.72 3.44
C SER A 138 7.17 15.54 3.75
N ALA A 139 7.21 16.24 4.88
CA ALA A 139 8.39 16.97 5.32
C ALA A 139 9.42 16.09 6.03
N LEU A 140 8.99 14.99 6.64
CA LEU A 140 9.82 14.10 7.46
C LEU A 140 10.34 12.86 6.72
N PHE A 141 9.62 12.40 5.69
CA PHE A 141 9.89 11.12 5.03
C PHE A 141 9.97 11.25 3.51
N PRO A 142 10.71 10.35 2.83
CA PRO A 142 10.64 10.22 1.38
C PRO A 142 9.20 9.99 0.90
N LEU A 143 8.90 10.45 -0.30
CA LEU A 143 7.58 10.31 -0.90
C LEU A 143 7.11 8.85 -0.93
N GLU A 144 8.01 7.94 -1.27
CA GLU A 144 7.74 6.50 -1.32
C GLU A 144 7.28 5.99 0.06
N THR A 145 7.94 6.43 1.14
CA THR A 145 7.53 6.09 2.50
C THR A 145 6.14 6.65 2.83
N VAL A 146 5.83 7.89 2.46
CA VAL A 146 4.48 8.45 2.67
C VAL A 146 3.43 7.68 1.87
N CYS A 147 3.70 7.37 0.61
CA CYS A 147 2.75 6.65 -0.24
C CYS A 147 2.50 5.20 0.23
N PHE A 148 3.55 4.46 0.58
CA PHE A 148 3.42 3.04 0.95
C PHE A 148 3.11 2.83 2.44
N GLU A 149 3.85 3.48 3.32
CA GLU A 149 3.76 3.23 4.77
C GLU A 149 2.65 4.04 5.44
N LEU A 150 2.21 5.17 4.88
CA LEU A 150 1.12 5.96 5.44
C LEU A 150 -0.17 5.78 4.63
N LEU A 151 -0.17 6.16 3.35
CA LEU A 151 -1.39 6.16 2.55
C LEU A 151 -1.87 4.74 2.20
N GLN A 152 -1.04 3.92 1.56
CA GLN A 152 -1.45 2.57 1.13
C GLN A 152 -1.86 1.71 2.34
N LYS A 153 -0.98 1.57 3.34
CA LYS A 153 -1.30 0.82 4.56
C LYS A 153 -2.48 1.42 5.31
N GLY A 154 -2.62 2.75 5.35
CA GLY A 154 -3.74 3.41 6.00
C GLY A 154 -5.07 3.10 5.36
N LEU A 155 -5.13 3.12 4.02
CA LEU A 155 -6.30 2.70 3.26
C LEU A 155 -6.60 1.20 3.43
N THR A 156 -5.57 0.36 3.52
CA THR A 156 -5.75 -1.08 3.82
C THR A 156 -6.39 -1.28 5.20
N GLU A 157 -5.89 -0.62 6.25
CA GLU A 157 -6.47 -0.70 7.61
C GLU A 157 -7.92 -0.17 7.64
N ILE A 158 -8.22 0.92 6.93
CA ILE A 158 -9.59 1.45 6.78
C ILE A 158 -10.48 0.46 6.02
N GLY A 159 -9.97 -0.17 4.97
CA GLY A 159 -10.69 -1.17 4.18
C GLY A 159 -11.00 -2.45 4.98
N GLU A 160 -10.07 -2.90 5.84
CA GLU A 160 -10.29 -4.00 6.79
C GLU A 160 -11.32 -3.61 7.86
N GLY A 161 -11.25 -2.37 8.36
CA GLY A 161 -12.26 -1.81 9.26
C GLY A 161 -13.64 -1.76 8.62
N TRP A 162 -13.70 -1.39 7.34
CA TRP A 162 -14.93 -1.40 6.56
C TRP A 162 -15.43 -2.83 6.48
N TYR A 163 -14.62 -3.77 5.99
CA TYR A 163 -14.98 -5.17 5.86
C TYR A 163 -15.51 -5.82 7.16
N SER A 164 -14.97 -5.44 8.32
CA SER A 164 -15.41 -5.93 9.64
C SER A 164 -16.65 -5.22 10.21
N GLY A 165 -17.20 -4.21 9.53
CA GLY A 165 -18.34 -3.42 9.99
C GLY A 165 -17.98 -2.34 11.03
N THR A 166 -16.70 -2.11 11.30
CA THR A 166 -16.23 -1.10 12.27
C THR A 166 -16.02 0.28 11.65
N VAL A 167 -15.92 0.36 10.33
CA VAL A 167 -15.81 1.59 9.54
C VAL A 167 -16.96 1.66 8.54
N THR A 168 -17.59 2.82 8.44
CA THR A 168 -18.68 3.06 7.50
C THR A 168 -18.16 3.23 6.06
N VAL A 169 -19.02 2.96 5.07
CA VAL A 169 -18.74 3.25 3.65
C VAL A 169 -18.33 4.72 3.45
N GLN A 170 -18.98 5.65 4.14
CA GLN A 170 -18.72 7.09 4.02
C GLN A 170 -17.32 7.46 4.51
N GLN A 171 -16.85 6.83 5.59
CA GLN A 171 -15.49 7.05 6.12
C GLN A 171 -14.43 6.48 5.17
N GLU A 172 -14.65 5.30 4.60
CA GLU A 172 -13.77 4.73 3.58
C GLU A 172 -13.70 5.64 2.36
N HIS A 173 -14.85 6.05 1.81
CA HIS A 173 -14.90 6.95 0.66
C HIS A 173 -14.20 8.29 0.92
N PHE A 174 -14.38 8.88 2.10
CA PHE A 174 -13.70 10.11 2.48
C PHE A 174 -12.17 9.94 2.51
N ALA A 175 -11.68 8.88 3.16
CA ALA A 175 -10.24 8.59 3.26
C ALA A 175 -9.61 8.33 1.88
N SER A 176 -10.27 7.50 1.07
CA SER A 176 -9.84 7.19 -0.30
C SER A 176 -9.82 8.44 -1.19
N ALA A 177 -10.86 9.29 -1.13
CA ALA A 177 -10.90 10.54 -1.88
C ALA A 177 -9.75 11.51 -1.49
N LEU A 178 -9.44 11.62 -0.20
CA LEU A 178 -8.35 12.46 0.29
C LEU A 178 -6.98 11.96 -0.19
N ALA A 179 -6.75 10.65 -0.11
CA ALA A 179 -5.52 10.01 -0.58
C ALA A 179 -5.36 10.15 -2.11
N MET A 180 -6.44 9.96 -2.88
CA MET A 180 -6.44 10.13 -4.33
C MET A 180 -6.11 11.57 -4.73
N ARG A 181 -6.76 12.57 -4.11
CA ARG A 181 -6.48 14.00 -4.34
C ARG A 181 -5.01 14.34 -4.13
N ARG A 182 -4.38 13.75 -3.10
CA ARG A 182 -2.95 13.93 -2.83
C ARG A 182 -2.08 13.34 -3.94
N LEU A 183 -2.38 12.11 -4.39
CA LEU A 183 -1.66 11.48 -5.48
C LEU A 183 -1.81 12.23 -6.80
N ASP A 184 -3.02 12.72 -7.14
CA ASP A 184 -3.26 13.50 -8.35
C ASP A 184 -2.42 14.78 -8.36
N ALA A 185 -2.35 15.50 -7.23
CA ALA A 185 -1.50 16.68 -7.10
C ALA A 185 -0.01 16.35 -7.31
N LEU A 186 0.45 15.22 -6.79
CA LEU A 186 1.82 14.74 -6.98
C LEU A 186 2.10 14.33 -8.43
N VAL A 187 1.14 13.68 -9.11
CA VAL A 187 1.23 13.31 -10.52
C VAL A 187 1.27 14.55 -11.41
N ALA A 188 0.45 15.56 -11.14
CA ALA A 188 0.44 16.83 -11.86
C ALA A 188 1.76 17.60 -11.70
N ALA A 189 2.43 17.45 -10.56
CA ALA A 189 3.73 18.08 -10.29
C ALA A 189 4.94 17.32 -10.86
N THR A 190 4.74 16.17 -11.54
CA THR A 190 5.85 15.43 -12.15
C THR A 190 6.43 16.17 -13.37
N PRO A 191 7.76 16.14 -13.57
CA PRO A 191 8.37 16.75 -14.75
C PRO A 191 7.98 16.00 -16.04
N PRO A 192 8.15 16.64 -17.21
CA PRO A 192 7.96 15.97 -18.49
C PRO A 192 8.82 14.69 -18.62
N PRO A 193 8.37 13.70 -19.43
CA PRO A 193 9.10 12.46 -19.60
C PRO A 193 10.48 12.70 -20.24
N THR A 194 11.47 11.95 -19.75
CA THR A 194 12.87 11.99 -20.21
C THR A 194 13.32 10.69 -20.87
N ARG A 195 12.51 9.63 -20.76
CA ARG A 195 12.73 8.32 -21.39
C ARG A 195 11.80 8.17 -22.61
N PRO A 196 12.24 7.47 -23.67
CA PRO A 196 11.38 7.17 -24.81
C PRO A 196 10.37 6.08 -24.46
N GLY A 197 9.24 6.05 -25.18
CA GLY A 197 8.21 5.03 -25.01
C GLY A 197 7.08 5.48 -24.10
N ARG A 198 5.90 4.89 -24.33
CA ARG A 198 4.67 5.22 -23.62
C ARG A 198 4.10 4.00 -22.92
N ILE A 199 3.59 4.20 -21.72
CA ILE A 199 2.93 3.18 -20.90
C ILE A 199 1.49 3.61 -20.69
N LEU A 200 0.52 2.70 -20.89
CA LEU A 200 -0.84 2.90 -20.39
C LEU A 200 -0.99 2.27 -19.02
N VAL A 201 -1.63 2.98 -18.10
CA VAL A 201 -1.97 2.45 -16.78
C VAL A 201 -3.45 2.69 -16.55
N GLY A 202 -4.18 1.69 -16.10
CA GLY A 202 -5.61 1.81 -15.78
C GLY A 202 -6.08 0.62 -14.97
N CYS A 203 -7.39 0.53 -14.80
CA CYS A 203 -8.04 -0.63 -14.19
C CYS A 203 -8.78 -1.44 -15.27
N PRO A 204 -8.84 -2.78 -15.20
CA PRO A 204 -9.70 -3.57 -16.08
C PRO A 204 -11.18 -3.19 -15.87
N ALA A 205 -12.05 -3.65 -16.78
CA ALA A 205 -13.48 -3.42 -16.65
C ALA A 205 -14.02 -3.84 -15.28
N GLU A 206 -14.91 -3.03 -14.73
CA GLU A 206 -15.56 -3.10 -13.42
C GLU A 206 -14.63 -2.89 -12.20
N GLU A 207 -13.36 -2.52 -12.42
CA GLU A 207 -12.41 -2.25 -11.34
C GLU A 207 -12.33 -0.75 -11.00
N GLU A 208 -12.83 -0.41 -9.81
CA GLU A 208 -12.90 0.97 -9.31
C GLU A 208 -11.73 1.35 -8.40
N HIS A 209 -10.89 0.40 -7.99
CA HIS A 209 -9.81 0.66 -7.03
C HIS A 209 -8.59 1.34 -7.69
N THR A 210 -8.67 2.66 -7.83
CA THR A 210 -7.70 3.50 -8.58
C THR A 210 -6.40 3.84 -7.84
N PHE A 211 -6.30 3.64 -6.54
CA PHE A 211 -5.16 4.09 -5.75
C PHE A 211 -3.83 3.48 -6.24
N SER A 212 -3.77 2.15 -6.36
CA SER A 212 -2.55 1.46 -6.83
C SER A 212 -2.13 1.86 -8.26
N PRO A 213 -3.01 1.88 -9.28
CA PRO A 213 -2.61 2.31 -10.62
C PRO A 213 -2.23 3.79 -10.70
N LEU A 214 -2.85 4.68 -9.91
CA LEU A 214 -2.41 6.08 -9.84
C LEU A 214 -1.03 6.21 -9.17
N LEU A 215 -0.77 5.43 -8.11
CA LEU A 215 0.55 5.39 -7.47
C LEU A 215 1.62 4.82 -8.42
N ILE A 216 1.31 3.79 -9.21
CA ILE A 216 2.21 3.28 -10.27
C ILE A 216 2.51 4.40 -11.28
N THR A 217 1.49 5.14 -11.70
CA THR A 217 1.64 6.29 -12.61
C THR A 217 2.62 7.32 -12.04
N LEU A 218 2.45 7.71 -10.78
CA LEU A 218 3.34 8.63 -10.09
C LEU A 218 4.79 8.13 -10.08
N LEU A 219 5.00 6.87 -9.70
CA LEU A 219 6.34 6.28 -9.55
C LEU A 219 7.08 6.13 -10.89
N LEU A 220 6.35 5.82 -11.96
CA LEU A 220 6.90 5.70 -13.32
C LEU A 220 7.19 7.08 -13.93
N ARG A 221 6.30 8.06 -13.77
CA ARG A 221 6.54 9.44 -14.23
C ARG A 221 7.70 10.10 -13.51
N ARG A 222 7.88 9.86 -12.20
CA ARG A 222 9.06 10.31 -11.45
C ARG A 222 10.36 9.69 -11.95
N ARG A 223 10.29 8.51 -12.55
CA ARG A 223 11.39 7.87 -13.28
C ARG A 223 11.42 8.28 -14.76
N GLY A 224 10.72 9.34 -15.16
CA GLY A 224 10.83 9.93 -16.50
C GLY A 224 10.15 9.16 -17.63
N TRP A 225 9.31 8.16 -17.34
CA TRP A 225 8.51 7.48 -18.37
C TRP A 225 7.31 8.33 -18.79
N ASP A 226 6.92 8.26 -20.07
CA ASP A 226 5.63 8.80 -20.53
C ASP A 226 4.52 7.81 -20.14
N VAL A 227 3.65 8.23 -19.23
CA VAL A 227 2.57 7.40 -18.70
C VAL A 227 1.24 8.09 -18.90
N VAL A 228 0.33 7.43 -19.60
CA VAL A 228 -1.06 7.84 -19.74
C VAL A 228 -1.90 7.03 -18.77
N TYR A 229 -2.51 7.72 -17.83
CA TYR A 229 -3.43 7.12 -16.85
C TYR A 229 -4.86 7.17 -17.40
N LEU A 230 -5.50 6.00 -17.51
CA LEU A 230 -6.84 5.84 -18.10
C LEU A 230 -7.96 5.88 -17.05
N GLY A 231 -7.64 5.76 -15.76
CA GLY A 231 -8.63 5.72 -14.69
C GLY A 231 -9.13 4.31 -14.35
N ALA A 232 -10.26 4.28 -13.63
CA ALA A 232 -11.04 3.09 -13.30
C ALA A 232 -11.83 2.56 -14.50
N ASP A 233 -12.33 1.33 -14.36
CA ASP A 233 -13.32 0.69 -15.24
C ASP A 233 -13.04 0.93 -16.74
N VAL A 234 -11.83 0.56 -17.21
CA VAL A 234 -11.48 0.74 -18.62
C VAL A 234 -12.18 -0.36 -19.44
N PRO A 235 -13.17 -0.02 -20.28
CA PRO A 235 -13.89 -1.02 -21.05
C PRO A 235 -13.00 -1.61 -22.14
N THR A 236 -13.21 -2.90 -22.44
CA THR A 236 -12.55 -3.57 -23.57
C THR A 236 -13.07 -3.07 -24.92
N THR A 237 -14.29 -2.54 -24.93
CA THR A 237 -14.96 -2.04 -26.13
C THR A 237 -14.15 -0.89 -26.73
N ARG A 238 -13.73 -1.05 -28.00
CA ARG A 238 -12.95 -0.06 -28.76
C ARG A 238 -11.55 0.23 -28.20
N LEU A 239 -11.03 -0.60 -27.29
CA LEU A 239 -9.69 -0.42 -26.74
C LEU A 239 -8.62 -0.46 -27.84
N GLU A 240 -8.85 -1.18 -28.94
CA GLU A 240 -7.95 -1.22 -30.12
C GLU A 240 -7.68 0.17 -30.71
N PHE A 241 -8.66 1.09 -30.69
CA PHE A 241 -8.47 2.47 -31.15
C PHE A 241 -7.55 3.27 -30.22
N THR A 242 -7.71 3.06 -28.91
CA THR A 242 -6.83 3.65 -27.89
C THR A 242 -5.40 3.14 -28.07
N ILE A 243 -5.22 1.84 -28.28
CA ILE A 243 -3.90 1.24 -28.52
C ILE A 243 -3.28 1.78 -29.81
N ALA A 244 -4.01 1.81 -30.92
CA ALA A 244 -3.52 2.33 -32.21
C ALA A 244 -3.14 3.82 -32.15
N THR A 245 -3.87 4.62 -31.38
CA THR A 245 -3.64 6.07 -31.23
C THR A 245 -2.51 6.36 -30.25
N ALA A 246 -2.54 5.74 -29.07
CA ALA A 246 -1.55 6.00 -28.03
C ALA A 246 -0.20 5.33 -28.34
N ARG A 247 -0.19 4.22 -29.07
CA ARG A 247 0.98 3.40 -29.41
C ARG A 247 1.84 3.05 -28.18
N PRO A 248 1.25 2.45 -27.14
CA PRO A 248 2.00 2.10 -25.95
C PRO A 248 2.95 0.92 -26.21
N GLN A 249 4.05 0.90 -25.45
CA GLN A 249 4.97 -0.23 -25.38
C GLN A 249 4.57 -1.24 -24.30
N LEU A 250 3.70 -0.83 -23.37
CA LEU A 250 3.23 -1.63 -22.26
C LEU A 250 1.88 -1.11 -21.77
N VAL A 251 0.97 -2.02 -21.44
CA VAL A 251 -0.27 -1.73 -20.74
C VAL A 251 -0.22 -2.39 -19.36
N ILE A 252 -0.45 -1.61 -18.29
CA ILE A 252 -0.46 -2.09 -16.91
C ILE A 252 -1.87 -2.00 -16.35
N LEU A 253 -2.46 -3.14 -15.99
CA LEU A 253 -3.81 -3.23 -15.44
C LEU A 253 -3.82 -4.05 -14.13
N PRO A 254 -3.72 -3.40 -12.97
CA PRO A 254 -3.91 -4.06 -11.69
C PRO A 254 -5.38 -4.45 -11.47
N ALA A 255 -5.62 -5.59 -10.82
CA ALA A 255 -6.95 -6.03 -10.38
C ALA A 255 -6.92 -6.36 -8.88
N GLN A 256 -7.95 -5.93 -8.15
CA GLN A 256 -8.10 -6.19 -6.72
C GLN A 256 -9.05 -7.34 -6.42
N GLN A 257 -9.90 -7.74 -7.37
CA GLN A 257 -10.98 -8.71 -7.17
C GLN A 257 -10.94 -9.84 -8.20
N LEU A 258 -11.59 -10.98 -7.89
CA LEU A 258 -11.59 -12.16 -8.77
C LEU A 258 -12.20 -11.88 -10.14
N HIS A 259 -13.35 -11.20 -10.19
CA HIS A 259 -14.01 -10.87 -11.45
C HIS A 259 -13.24 -9.85 -12.28
N THR A 260 -12.59 -8.88 -11.65
CA THR A 260 -11.75 -7.91 -12.37
C THR A 260 -10.47 -8.57 -12.89
N ALA A 261 -9.92 -9.57 -12.18
CA ALA A 261 -8.86 -10.41 -12.71
C ALA A 261 -9.32 -11.26 -13.91
N ALA A 262 -10.53 -11.84 -13.87
CA ALA A 262 -11.09 -12.57 -15.01
C ALA A 262 -11.31 -11.67 -16.25
N ASN A 263 -11.63 -10.38 -16.04
CA ASN A 263 -11.79 -9.41 -17.12
C ASN A 263 -10.47 -9.10 -17.85
N LEU A 264 -9.32 -9.36 -17.22
CA LEU A 264 -8.02 -9.26 -17.90
C LEU A 264 -7.85 -10.26 -19.04
N LEU A 265 -8.57 -11.40 -19.05
CA LEU A 265 -8.48 -12.39 -20.14
C LEU A 265 -8.89 -11.81 -21.49
N GLU A 266 -9.94 -10.99 -21.50
CA GLU A 266 -10.45 -10.37 -22.73
C GLU A 266 -9.48 -9.30 -23.24
N ILE A 267 -8.95 -8.47 -22.33
CA ILE A 267 -7.95 -7.46 -22.66
C ILE A 267 -6.65 -8.11 -23.13
N ALA A 268 -6.21 -9.17 -22.47
CA ALA A 268 -5.01 -9.90 -22.85
C ALA A 268 -5.12 -10.43 -24.29
N HIS A 269 -6.26 -10.98 -24.69
CA HIS A 269 -6.45 -11.45 -26.07
C HIS A 269 -6.43 -10.29 -27.09
N LEU A 270 -7.03 -9.15 -26.75
CA LEU A 270 -6.99 -7.95 -27.60
C LEU A 270 -5.57 -7.43 -27.76
N LEU A 271 -4.85 -7.27 -26.64
CA LEU A 271 -3.47 -6.80 -26.64
C LEU A 271 -2.52 -7.80 -27.32
N ASP A 272 -2.85 -9.10 -27.25
CA ASP A 272 -2.11 -10.14 -27.95
C ASP A 272 -2.19 -9.95 -29.47
N LYS A 273 -3.39 -9.69 -29.99
CA LYS A 273 -3.61 -9.37 -31.41
C LYS A 273 -2.86 -8.10 -31.86
N GLU A 274 -2.80 -7.09 -30.99
CA GLU A 274 -2.10 -5.82 -31.25
C GLU A 274 -0.59 -5.89 -30.96
N GLN A 275 -0.07 -7.04 -30.51
CA GLN A 275 1.33 -7.25 -30.13
C GLN A 275 1.84 -6.27 -29.06
N VAL A 276 0.96 -5.88 -28.14
CA VAL A 276 1.29 -5.01 -27.01
C VAL A 276 1.32 -5.86 -25.74
N PRO A 277 2.41 -5.87 -24.97
CA PRO A 277 2.44 -6.63 -23.74
C PRO A 277 1.48 -6.09 -22.68
N LEU A 278 0.82 -7.02 -21.98
CA LEU A 278 0.06 -6.77 -20.76
C LEU A 278 0.93 -7.08 -19.54
N ALA A 279 1.00 -6.14 -18.59
CA ALA A 279 1.44 -6.40 -17.23
C ALA A 279 0.28 -6.24 -16.25
N TYR A 280 0.25 -7.08 -15.22
CA TYR A 280 -0.80 -7.08 -14.23
C TYR A 280 -0.26 -7.33 -12.81
N GLY A 281 -1.10 -7.05 -11.83
CA GLY A 281 -0.82 -7.23 -10.41
C GLY A 281 -2.06 -6.89 -9.59
N GLY A 282 -1.88 -6.60 -8.31
CA GLY A 282 -2.96 -6.27 -7.39
C GLY A 282 -3.28 -7.41 -6.41
N ALA A 283 -4.07 -7.09 -5.39
CA ALA A 283 -4.18 -7.93 -4.19
C ALA A 283 -4.71 -9.33 -4.49
N VAL A 284 -5.64 -9.48 -5.44
CA VAL A 284 -6.22 -10.79 -5.78
C VAL A 284 -5.17 -11.82 -6.21
N PHE A 285 -4.10 -11.38 -6.90
CA PHE A 285 -3.02 -12.26 -7.32
C PHE A 285 -2.06 -12.64 -6.20
N ASN A 286 -2.08 -11.91 -5.09
CA ASN A 286 -1.34 -12.25 -3.87
C ASN A 286 -2.14 -13.25 -3.04
N HIS A 287 -3.45 -13.03 -2.90
CA HIS A 287 -4.35 -13.93 -2.18
C HIS A 287 -4.55 -15.26 -2.91
N ILE A 288 -4.57 -15.25 -4.26
CA ILE A 288 -4.74 -16.43 -5.10
C ILE A 288 -3.57 -16.52 -6.11
N PRO A 289 -2.36 -16.95 -5.71
CA PRO A 289 -1.21 -17.03 -6.60
C PRO A 289 -1.44 -17.91 -7.84
N ALA A 290 -2.34 -18.90 -7.75
CA ALA A 290 -2.72 -19.76 -8.87
C ALA A 290 -3.34 -19.00 -10.06
N LEU A 291 -3.92 -17.81 -9.85
CA LEU A 291 -4.44 -16.96 -10.92
C LEU A 291 -3.36 -16.52 -11.90
N ARG A 292 -2.10 -16.43 -11.45
CA ARG A 292 -0.97 -15.98 -12.29
C ARG A 292 -0.73 -16.92 -13.47
N ALA A 293 -1.11 -18.20 -13.35
CA ALA A 293 -1.02 -19.19 -14.42
C ALA A 293 -2.22 -19.15 -15.40
N ARG A 294 -3.20 -18.28 -15.16
CA ARG A 294 -4.43 -18.16 -15.96
C ARG A 294 -4.45 -16.92 -16.85
N ILE A 295 -3.73 -15.86 -16.50
CA ILE A 295 -3.76 -14.59 -17.22
C ILE A 295 -2.59 -14.50 -18.21
N PRO A 296 -2.84 -14.33 -19.53
CA PRO A 296 -1.79 -14.20 -20.53
C PRO A 296 -1.19 -12.80 -20.47
N GLY A 297 -0.20 -12.63 -19.59
CA GLY A 297 0.47 -11.38 -19.35
C GLY A 297 1.57 -11.55 -18.29
N HIS A 298 2.24 -10.45 -17.98
CA HIS A 298 3.36 -10.45 -17.05
C HIS A 298 2.89 -10.03 -15.67
N PHE A 299 2.88 -10.97 -14.73
CA PHE A 299 2.72 -10.64 -13.32
C PHE A 299 3.92 -9.80 -12.85
N MET A 300 3.68 -8.59 -12.37
CA MET A 300 4.76 -7.66 -12.02
C MET A 300 5.45 -8.04 -10.71
N SER A 301 4.71 -7.97 -9.59
CA SER A 301 5.23 -8.26 -8.26
C SER A 301 4.09 -8.36 -7.26
N GLU A 302 4.36 -9.03 -6.14
CA GLU A 302 3.48 -9.02 -4.97
C GLU A 302 3.52 -7.69 -4.22
N ARG A 303 4.55 -6.88 -4.47
CA ARG A 303 4.75 -5.59 -3.82
C ARG A 303 4.69 -4.44 -4.81
N LEU A 304 4.04 -3.36 -4.41
CA LEU A 304 3.86 -2.19 -5.26
C LEU A 304 5.16 -1.36 -5.41
N ASP A 305 6.03 -1.39 -4.40
CA ASP A 305 7.28 -0.64 -4.34
C ASP A 305 8.36 -1.14 -5.32
N THR A 306 8.27 -2.40 -5.73
CA THR A 306 9.17 -3.03 -6.73
C THR A 306 8.68 -2.89 -8.17
N THR A 307 7.42 -2.47 -8.36
CA THR A 307 6.79 -2.35 -9.68
C THR A 307 7.62 -1.51 -10.67
N PRO A 308 8.14 -0.34 -10.30
CA PRO A 308 8.90 0.48 -11.25
C PRO A 308 10.16 -0.21 -11.77
N GLN A 309 10.87 -0.94 -10.92
CA GLN A 309 12.08 -1.68 -11.29
C GLN A 309 11.75 -2.82 -12.26
N VAL A 310 10.64 -3.53 -12.02
CA VAL A 310 10.17 -4.60 -12.91
C VAL A 310 9.80 -4.02 -14.28
N VAL A 311 9.08 -2.90 -14.32
CA VAL A 311 8.72 -2.20 -15.57
C VAL A 311 9.96 -1.72 -16.32
N GLU A 312 10.96 -1.17 -15.63
CA GLU A 312 12.21 -0.76 -16.27
C GLU A 312 12.97 -1.95 -16.87
N GLN A 313 13.12 -3.05 -16.12
CA GLN A 313 13.76 -4.27 -16.63
C GLN A 313 13.04 -4.83 -17.86
N PHE A 314 11.71 -4.76 -17.84
CA PHE A 314 10.84 -5.17 -18.92
C PHE A 314 11.07 -4.34 -20.19
N LEU A 315 11.00 -3.00 -20.07
CA LEU A 315 11.12 -2.09 -21.22
C LEU A 315 12.55 -2.00 -21.77
N MET A 316 13.57 -2.29 -20.96
CA MET A 316 14.96 -2.33 -21.40
C MET A 316 15.35 -3.64 -22.11
N SER A 317 14.48 -4.65 -22.13
CA SER A 317 14.77 -5.98 -22.64
C SER A 317 13.91 -6.31 -23.88
N PRO A 318 14.44 -6.25 -25.12
CA PRO A 318 13.66 -6.34 -26.36
C PRO A 318 12.88 -7.64 -26.60
N ARG A 319 13.13 -8.69 -25.80
CA ARG A 319 12.52 -10.03 -25.94
C ARG A 319 11.78 -10.51 -24.70
N LEU A 320 11.76 -9.74 -23.61
CA LEU A 320 11.14 -10.22 -22.36
C LEU A 320 9.60 -10.14 -22.39
N GLY A 321 9.05 -9.24 -23.22
CA GLY A 321 7.63 -8.92 -23.17
C GLY A 321 6.72 -9.72 -24.08
N TRP A 322 7.28 -10.44 -25.06
CA TRP A 322 6.50 -11.09 -26.09
C TRP A 322 7.20 -12.34 -26.68
N PRO A 323 6.51 -13.48 -26.87
CA PRO A 323 5.08 -13.72 -26.56
C PRO A 323 4.81 -13.73 -25.04
N PRO A 324 3.56 -13.53 -24.60
CA PRO A 324 3.21 -13.62 -23.19
C PRO A 324 3.51 -15.03 -22.63
N PRO A 325 3.67 -15.17 -21.30
CA PRO A 325 3.86 -16.48 -20.68
C PRO A 325 2.70 -17.44 -21.04
N PRO A 326 2.99 -18.74 -21.26
CA PRO A 326 1.94 -19.71 -21.53
C PRO A 326 1.00 -19.83 -20.33
N VAL A 327 -0.30 -19.90 -20.60
CA VAL A 327 -1.34 -20.06 -19.59
C VAL A 327 -1.99 -21.44 -19.66
N THR A 328 -2.53 -21.89 -18.53
CA THR A 328 -3.29 -23.14 -18.47
C THR A 328 -4.62 -22.97 -19.22
N PRO A 329 -4.89 -23.76 -20.28
CA PRO A 329 -6.10 -23.62 -21.07
C PRO A 329 -7.35 -23.95 -20.26
N LEU A 330 -8.46 -23.32 -20.62
CA LEU A 330 -9.76 -23.59 -20.00
C LEU A 330 -10.29 -24.94 -20.50
N SER A 331 -10.56 -25.88 -19.60
CA SER A 331 -11.07 -27.19 -19.98
C SER A 331 -12.50 -27.10 -20.53
N GLU A 332 -12.87 -28.07 -21.38
CA GLU A 332 -14.21 -28.15 -21.96
C GLU A 332 -15.30 -28.19 -20.87
N THR A 333 -15.06 -28.90 -19.76
CA THR A 333 -15.99 -28.96 -18.63
C THR A 333 -16.27 -27.58 -18.04
N TYR A 334 -15.25 -26.74 -17.85
CA TYR A 334 -15.44 -25.38 -17.35
C TYR A 334 -16.09 -24.45 -18.39
N GLN A 335 -15.79 -24.64 -19.68
CA GLN A 335 -16.46 -23.91 -20.76
C GLN A 335 -17.97 -24.21 -20.80
N GLN A 336 -18.34 -25.49 -20.72
CA GLN A 336 -19.74 -25.94 -20.68
C GLN A 336 -20.45 -25.43 -19.42
N ALA A 337 -19.80 -25.51 -18.25
CA ALA A 337 -20.36 -25.01 -16.99
C ALA A 337 -20.58 -23.49 -17.02
N LEU A 338 -19.64 -22.72 -17.57
CA LEU A 338 -19.76 -21.26 -17.72
C LEU A 338 -20.94 -20.88 -18.62
N ALA A 339 -21.05 -21.51 -19.79
CA ALA A 339 -22.15 -21.26 -20.72
C ALA A 339 -23.50 -21.61 -20.07
N HIS A 340 -23.59 -22.80 -19.49
CA HIS A 340 -24.81 -23.29 -18.83
C HIS A 340 -25.23 -22.42 -17.64
N PHE A 341 -24.28 -21.94 -16.83
CA PHE A 341 -24.57 -21.02 -15.73
C PHE A 341 -25.12 -19.68 -16.23
N ARG A 342 -24.49 -19.08 -17.25
CA ARG A 342 -24.93 -17.80 -17.83
C ARG A 342 -26.34 -17.89 -18.44
N GLU A 343 -26.63 -18.97 -19.16
CA GLU A 343 -27.95 -19.22 -19.75
C GLU A 343 -29.07 -19.30 -18.70
N ASN A 344 -28.75 -19.81 -17.50
CA ASN A 344 -29.71 -20.05 -16.43
C ASN A 344 -29.64 -19.02 -15.30
N GLN A 345 -28.75 -18.02 -15.36
CA GLN A 345 -28.53 -17.06 -14.27
C GLN A 345 -29.83 -16.35 -13.85
N ALA A 346 -30.60 -15.84 -14.81
CA ALA A 346 -31.85 -15.14 -14.51
C ALA A 346 -32.90 -16.05 -13.83
N LEU A 347 -32.93 -17.35 -14.19
CA LEU A 347 -33.82 -18.34 -13.57
C LEU A 347 -33.37 -18.68 -12.15
N ILE A 348 -32.06 -18.81 -11.93
CA ILE A 348 -31.47 -19.01 -10.60
C ILE A 348 -31.85 -17.83 -9.69
N GLU A 349 -31.61 -16.59 -10.14
CA GLU A 349 -31.93 -15.38 -9.39
C GLU A 349 -33.43 -15.29 -9.08
N ALA A 350 -34.30 -15.55 -10.06
CA ALA A 350 -35.75 -15.58 -9.85
C ALA A 350 -36.19 -16.64 -8.82
N HIS A 351 -35.54 -17.81 -8.80
CA HIS A 351 -35.82 -18.84 -7.82
C HIS A 351 -35.35 -18.43 -6.41
N ILE A 352 -34.18 -17.80 -6.29
CA ILE A 352 -33.70 -17.25 -5.01
C ILE A 352 -34.70 -16.24 -4.45
N TRP A 353 -35.22 -15.35 -5.29
CA TRP A 353 -36.27 -14.40 -4.90
C TRP A 353 -37.50 -15.08 -4.31
N GLN A 354 -37.93 -16.20 -4.89
CA GLN A 354 -39.09 -16.95 -4.39
C GLN A 354 -38.80 -17.63 -3.05
N LEU A 355 -37.60 -18.17 -2.86
CA LEU A 355 -37.18 -18.83 -1.62
C LEU A 355 -36.98 -17.84 -0.47
N MET A 356 -36.52 -16.62 -0.78
CA MET A 356 -36.22 -15.58 0.20
C MET A 356 -37.38 -14.59 0.42
N LYS A 357 -38.56 -14.82 -0.17
CA LYS A 357 -39.68 -13.87 -0.17
C LYS A 357 -40.20 -13.52 1.24
N ASP A 358 -40.10 -14.47 2.17
CA ASP A 358 -40.63 -14.36 3.54
C ASP A 358 -39.55 -13.87 4.52
N GLU A 359 -38.33 -13.63 4.02
CA GLU A 359 -37.22 -13.08 4.80
C GLU A 359 -37.29 -11.54 4.81
N ASP A 360 -37.00 -10.93 5.97
CA ASP A 360 -36.95 -9.47 6.12
C ASP A 360 -35.62 -8.90 5.58
N ILE A 361 -35.42 -9.04 4.27
CA ILE A 361 -34.24 -8.55 3.54
C ILE A 361 -34.71 -7.57 2.47
N PRO A 362 -34.22 -6.31 2.48
CA PRO A 362 -34.60 -5.35 1.43
C PRO A 362 -34.19 -5.85 0.05
N HIS A 363 -35.10 -5.69 -0.93
CA HIS A 363 -34.88 -6.14 -2.30
C HIS A 363 -33.55 -5.63 -2.89
N SER A 364 -33.19 -4.36 -2.68
CA SER A 364 -31.93 -3.83 -3.19
C SER A 364 -30.70 -4.57 -2.68
N ARG A 365 -30.72 -5.07 -1.44
CA ARG A 365 -29.61 -5.84 -0.86
C ARG A 365 -29.53 -7.24 -1.45
N LEU A 366 -30.66 -7.94 -1.57
CA LEU A 366 -30.66 -9.28 -2.17
C LEU A 366 -30.25 -9.24 -3.65
N ALA A 367 -30.70 -8.23 -4.40
CA ALA A 367 -30.26 -8.00 -5.77
C ALA A 367 -28.74 -7.77 -5.86
N ASN A 368 -28.18 -6.98 -4.96
CA ASN A 368 -26.74 -6.70 -4.93
C ASN A 368 -25.91 -7.95 -4.57
N ALA A 369 -26.39 -8.76 -3.61
CA ALA A 369 -25.78 -10.02 -3.25
C ALA A 369 -25.78 -11.01 -4.42
N ASN A 370 -26.93 -11.17 -5.09
CA ASN A 370 -27.08 -12.03 -6.27
C ASN A 370 -26.10 -11.62 -7.38
N LEU A 371 -26.08 -10.33 -7.73
CA LEU A 371 -25.19 -9.78 -8.76
C LEU A 371 -23.73 -10.08 -8.46
N LYS A 372 -23.27 -9.76 -7.24
CA LYS A 372 -21.87 -9.95 -6.84
C LYS A 372 -21.48 -11.43 -6.81
N PHE A 373 -22.35 -12.29 -6.26
CA PHE A 373 -22.07 -13.72 -6.16
C PHE A 373 -22.04 -14.40 -7.52
N ALA A 374 -23.05 -14.15 -8.36
CA ALA A 374 -23.09 -14.68 -9.72
C ALA A 374 -21.88 -14.22 -10.55
N ARG A 375 -21.47 -12.96 -10.41
CA ARG A 375 -20.30 -12.41 -11.08
C ARG A 375 -19.01 -13.15 -10.69
N ASN A 376 -18.82 -13.45 -9.42
CA ASN A 376 -17.63 -14.19 -8.96
C ASN A 376 -17.68 -15.68 -9.36
N ILE A 377 -18.85 -16.32 -9.40
CA ILE A 377 -19.00 -17.68 -9.97
C ILE A 377 -18.57 -17.68 -11.44
N ILE A 378 -19.08 -16.72 -12.23
CA ILE A 378 -18.70 -16.55 -13.64
C ILE A 378 -17.19 -16.34 -13.77
N ALA A 379 -16.59 -15.51 -12.91
CA ALA A 379 -15.15 -15.26 -12.90
C ALA A 379 -14.34 -16.54 -12.64
N ALA A 380 -14.68 -17.29 -11.60
CA ALA A 380 -14.03 -18.54 -11.24
C ALA A 380 -14.13 -19.58 -12.37
N LEU A 381 -15.32 -19.70 -12.99
CA LEU A 381 -15.53 -20.55 -14.16
C LEU A 381 -14.73 -20.10 -15.37
N ARG A 382 -14.64 -18.79 -15.66
CA ARG A 382 -13.78 -18.22 -16.74
C ARG A 382 -12.30 -18.51 -16.51
N LEU A 383 -11.86 -18.50 -15.25
CA LEU A 383 -10.48 -18.76 -14.85
C LEU A 383 -10.18 -20.26 -14.70
N GLY A 384 -11.18 -21.13 -14.84
CA GLY A 384 -11.04 -22.58 -14.91
C GLY A 384 -10.78 -23.25 -13.58
N ASP A 385 -11.20 -22.64 -12.47
CA ASP A 385 -11.19 -23.24 -11.15
C ASP A 385 -12.27 -22.62 -10.25
N ILE A 386 -13.29 -23.40 -9.88
CA ILE A 386 -14.37 -22.93 -9.00
C ILE A 386 -13.87 -22.65 -7.58
N GLU A 387 -12.77 -23.27 -7.15
CA GLU A 387 -12.20 -23.08 -5.81
C GLU A 387 -11.61 -21.68 -5.61
N PHE A 388 -11.38 -20.90 -6.68
CA PHE A 388 -11.01 -19.49 -6.58
C PHE A 388 -12.07 -18.65 -5.86
N MET A 389 -13.32 -19.12 -5.79
CA MET A 389 -14.37 -18.52 -4.98
C MET A 389 -14.08 -18.56 -3.47
N GLY A 390 -13.24 -19.50 -3.00
CA GLY A 390 -12.93 -19.70 -1.59
C GLY A 390 -12.49 -18.44 -0.85
N THR A 391 -11.64 -17.63 -1.49
CA THR A 391 -11.14 -16.35 -0.95
C THR A 391 -12.18 -15.23 -0.98
N ASP A 392 -13.17 -15.31 -1.88
CA ASP A 392 -14.26 -14.34 -1.97
C ASP A 392 -15.42 -14.66 -1.02
N ILE A 393 -15.49 -15.86 -0.43
CA ILE A 393 -16.53 -16.19 0.55
C ILE A 393 -16.37 -15.35 1.81
N ALA A 394 -15.14 -15.18 2.28
CA ALA A 394 -14.84 -14.20 3.33
C ALA A 394 -15.36 -12.82 2.88
N TRP A 395 -15.03 -12.38 1.66
CA TRP A 395 -15.52 -11.12 1.11
C TRP A 395 -17.06 -10.96 1.20
N ILE A 396 -17.82 -12.03 0.92
CA ILE A 396 -19.29 -12.05 1.06
C ILE A 396 -19.70 -11.90 2.53
N GLU A 397 -19.06 -12.59 3.48
CA GLU A 397 -19.37 -12.42 4.91
C GLU A 397 -19.21 -10.97 5.36
N GLY A 398 -18.11 -10.29 5.01
CA GLY A 398 -17.92 -8.88 5.35
C GLY A 398 -18.87 -7.94 4.61
N LEU A 399 -19.26 -8.28 3.38
CA LEU A 399 -20.27 -7.52 2.64
C LEU A 399 -21.64 -7.57 3.34
N PHE A 400 -22.00 -8.75 3.84
CA PHE A 400 -23.25 -8.95 4.60
C PHE A 400 -23.20 -8.28 5.97
N ILE A 401 -22.05 -8.28 6.65
CA ILE A 401 -21.83 -7.54 7.92
C ILE A 401 -22.04 -6.04 7.70
N ASN A 402 -21.41 -5.45 6.68
CA ASN A 402 -21.55 -4.02 6.38
C ASN A 402 -22.94 -3.62 5.89
N HIS A 403 -23.63 -4.53 5.21
CA HIS A 403 -25.01 -4.34 4.78
C HIS A 403 -26.04 -4.82 5.82
N GLN A 404 -25.60 -5.04 7.07
CA GLN A 404 -26.45 -5.36 8.23
C GLN A 404 -27.36 -6.58 8.02
N MET A 405 -26.85 -7.64 7.37
CA MET A 405 -27.53 -8.94 7.37
C MET A 405 -26.98 -9.81 8.51
N PRO A 406 -27.81 -10.23 9.47
CA PRO A 406 -27.43 -11.21 10.48
C PRO A 406 -26.86 -12.47 9.84
N THR A 407 -25.90 -13.12 10.51
CA THR A 407 -25.24 -14.35 10.05
C THR A 407 -26.24 -15.46 9.66
N GLU A 408 -27.37 -15.54 10.37
CA GLU A 408 -28.45 -16.49 10.04
C GLU A 408 -29.07 -16.24 8.65
N GLN A 409 -29.25 -14.97 8.26
CA GLN A 409 -29.77 -14.61 6.93
C GLN A 409 -28.79 -14.95 5.82
N LEU A 410 -27.48 -14.83 6.07
CA LEU A 410 -26.45 -15.24 5.11
C LEU A 410 -26.50 -16.75 4.86
N GLN A 411 -26.63 -17.56 5.91
CA GLN A 411 -26.76 -19.02 5.78
C GLN A 411 -28.01 -19.40 4.97
N ARG A 412 -29.15 -18.76 5.27
CA ARG A 412 -30.39 -18.96 4.52
C ARG A 412 -30.24 -18.56 3.05
N TYR A 413 -29.56 -17.45 2.78
CA TYR A 413 -29.24 -17.01 1.42
C TYR A 413 -28.38 -18.03 0.67
N LEU A 414 -27.29 -18.51 1.25
CA LEU A 414 -26.42 -19.51 0.62
C LEU A 414 -27.16 -20.83 0.38
N HIS A 415 -28.03 -21.24 1.31
CA HIS A 415 -28.88 -22.41 1.13
C HIS A 415 -29.89 -22.22 -0.01
N ALA A 416 -30.55 -21.07 -0.08
CA ALA A 416 -31.45 -20.71 -1.17
C ALA A 416 -30.73 -20.69 -2.53
N TYR A 417 -29.51 -20.14 -2.57
CA TYR A 417 -28.68 -20.13 -3.77
C TYR A 417 -28.31 -21.54 -4.22
N SER A 418 -27.89 -22.40 -3.28
CA SER A 418 -27.60 -23.81 -3.54
C SER A 418 -28.83 -24.54 -4.09
N GLN A 419 -29.99 -24.39 -3.45
CA GLN A 419 -31.25 -24.99 -3.94
C GLN A 419 -31.63 -24.49 -5.34
N ALA A 420 -31.52 -23.20 -5.59
CA ALA A 420 -31.80 -22.61 -6.89
C ALA A 420 -30.88 -23.16 -7.99
N VAL A 421 -29.58 -23.24 -7.71
CA VAL A 421 -28.60 -23.83 -8.64
C VAL A 421 -28.86 -25.31 -8.89
N GLN A 422 -29.20 -26.09 -7.86
CA GLN A 422 -29.53 -27.51 -8.00
C GLN A 422 -30.79 -27.73 -8.83
N ALA A 423 -31.75 -26.81 -8.77
CA ALA A 423 -32.99 -26.89 -9.54
C ALA A 423 -32.82 -26.48 -11.02
N GLN A 424 -31.94 -25.51 -11.30
CA GLN A 424 -31.79 -24.93 -12.65
C GLN A 424 -30.63 -25.51 -13.45
N LEU A 425 -29.62 -26.10 -12.81
CA LEU A 425 -28.46 -26.64 -13.51
C LEU A 425 -28.49 -28.18 -13.58
N ASP A 426 -28.19 -28.73 -14.76
CA ASP A 426 -28.04 -30.17 -14.99
C ASP A 426 -26.58 -30.63 -14.78
N GLU A 427 -26.18 -31.77 -15.35
CA GLU A 427 -24.81 -32.29 -15.25
C GLU A 427 -23.75 -31.33 -15.84
N ARG A 428 -24.11 -30.46 -16.80
CA ARG A 428 -23.18 -29.45 -17.33
C ARG A 428 -22.79 -28.43 -16.27
N GLY A 429 -23.66 -28.15 -15.30
CA GLY A 429 -23.40 -27.26 -14.17
C GLY A 429 -22.90 -27.97 -12.91
N LYS A 430 -22.53 -29.26 -12.99
CA LYS A 430 -22.13 -30.07 -11.84
C LYS A 430 -21.04 -29.44 -10.98
N ILE A 431 -20.05 -28.79 -11.60
CA ILE A 431 -18.96 -28.11 -10.88
C ILE A 431 -19.51 -27.07 -9.88
N VAL A 432 -20.46 -26.24 -10.32
CA VAL A 432 -21.08 -25.20 -9.47
C VAL A 432 -21.98 -25.83 -8.42
N ARG A 433 -22.78 -26.82 -8.82
CA ARG A 433 -23.69 -27.58 -7.93
C ARG A 433 -22.94 -28.24 -6.78
N ASP A 434 -21.87 -28.97 -7.07
CA ASP A 434 -21.08 -29.72 -6.10
C ASP A 434 -20.30 -28.77 -5.17
N TRP A 435 -19.81 -27.65 -5.69
CA TRP A 435 -19.12 -26.64 -4.89
C TRP A 435 -20.08 -25.95 -3.90
N LEU A 436 -21.24 -25.48 -4.34
CA LEU A 436 -22.25 -24.86 -3.46
C LEU A 436 -22.79 -25.84 -2.41
N ALA A 437 -23.01 -27.11 -2.80
CA ALA A 437 -23.43 -28.15 -1.86
C ALA A 437 -22.39 -28.33 -0.74
N ARG A 438 -21.09 -28.39 -1.08
CA ARG A 438 -20.01 -28.47 -0.08
C ARG A 438 -19.96 -27.25 0.82
N LEU A 439 -20.13 -26.05 0.27
CA LEU A 439 -20.14 -24.80 1.03
C LEU A 439 -21.20 -24.81 2.12
N THR A 440 -22.45 -25.14 1.76
CA THR A 440 -23.57 -25.20 2.71
C THR A 440 -23.41 -26.31 3.78
N LEU A 441 -22.74 -27.41 3.45
CA LEU A 441 -22.46 -28.50 4.40
C LEU A 441 -21.34 -28.16 5.40
N ALA A 442 -20.34 -27.40 4.97
CA ALA A 442 -19.21 -27.01 5.82
C ALA A 442 -19.66 -26.05 6.94
N GLU A 443 -20.52 -25.08 6.62
CA GLU A 443 -21.05 -24.12 7.60
C GLU A 443 -21.93 -24.77 8.67
N THR A 444 -22.64 -25.86 8.32
CA THR A 444 -23.49 -26.60 9.26
C THR A 444 -22.67 -27.33 10.34
N ARG A 445 -21.36 -27.57 10.12
CA ARG A 445 -20.47 -28.28 11.06
C ARG A 445 -19.66 -27.38 11.99
N SER A 446 -19.70 -26.07 11.79
CA SER A 446 -19.01 -25.08 12.63
C SER A 446 -19.90 -24.47 13.73
N GLN A 447 -21.15 -24.92 13.82
CA GLN A 447 -22.04 -24.78 14.99
C GLN A 447 -21.91 -26.02 15.88
#